data_AF-A0A2P8HY16-F1
#
_entry.id   AF-A0A2P8HY16-F1
#
_cell.length_a   1.000
_cell.length_b   1.000
_cell.length_c   1.000
_cell.angle_alpha   90.00
_cell.angle_beta   90.00
_cell.angle_gamma   90.00
#
_symmetry.space_group_name_H-M   'P 1'
#
loop_
_entity.id
_entity.type
_entity.pdbx_description
1 polymer ?
#
loop_
_entity_poly.entity_id
_entity_poly.type
_entity_poly.pdbx_seq_one_letter_code
_entity_poly.pdbx_strand_id
1 'polypeptide(L)'
;MLPSLLIAVSLIFIAINLIYFFIKREQEESYLNTTLLYKLIIVLSALILGFACLYYFLSYFEVVIRVGDPLGEAVDPSFLTYLYFSGVTMLSIGYGDFVPVNHARLFAVIQAGLGILLPTAYFVQAIASRKSE
;
A
#
# COMPACT_ATOMS: atom_id res chain seq x y z
N MET A 1 6.27 -24.56 19.97
CA MET A 1 5.80 -25.47 18.89
C MET A 1 4.36 -25.16 18.46
N LEU A 2 3.40 -25.04 19.38
CA LEU A 2 2.01 -24.70 19.05
C LEU A 2 1.82 -23.33 18.33
N PRO A 3 2.49 -22.23 18.71
CA PRO A 3 2.30 -20.94 18.02
C PRO A 3 2.76 -20.97 16.56
N SER A 4 3.91 -21.58 16.29
CA SER A 4 4.46 -21.72 14.92
C SER A 4 3.54 -22.56 14.03
N LEU A 5 2.91 -23.60 14.59
CA LEU A 5 1.93 -24.43 13.88
C LEU A 5 0.67 -23.61 13.50
N LEU A 6 0.14 -22.81 14.43
CA LEU A 6 -1.03 -21.96 14.18
C LEU A 6 -0.77 -20.90 13.10
N ILE A 7 0.43 -20.29 13.11
CA ILE A 7 0.87 -19.36 12.06
C ILE A 7 0.90 -20.09 10.70
N ALA A 8 1.53 -21.27 10.64
CA ALA A 8 1.63 -22.05 9.40
C ALA A 8 0.24 -22.42 8.84
N VAL A 9 -0.68 -22.90 9.69
CA VAL A 9 -2.06 -23.22 9.29
C VAL A 9 -2.80 -21.98 8.77
N SER A 10 -2.62 -20.83 9.42
CA SER A 10 -3.24 -19.56 8.98
C SER A 10 -2.71 -19.11 7.62
N LEU A 11 -1.39 -19.19 7.40
CA LEU A 11 -0.77 -18.86 6.12
C LEU A 11 -1.26 -19.80 5.00
N ILE A 12 -1.36 -21.10 5.28
CA ILE A 12 -1.90 -22.08 4.31
C ILE A 12 -3.37 -21.78 4.01
N PHE A 13 -4.18 -21.47 5.02
CA PHE A 13 -5.59 -21.11 4.84
C PHE A 13 -5.75 -19.86 3.96
N ILE A 14 -4.96 -18.80 4.20
CA ILE A 14 -4.96 -17.59 3.38
C ILE A 14 -4.53 -17.92 1.94
N ALA A 15 -3.45 -18.69 1.77
CA ALA A 15 -2.96 -19.07 0.45
C ALA A 15 -3.99 -19.90 -0.34
N ILE A 16 -4.66 -20.88 0.30
CA ILE A 16 -5.73 -21.68 -0.31
C ILE A 16 -6.89 -20.78 -0.75
N ASN A 17 -7.32 -19.84 0.09
CA ASN A 17 -8.41 -18.92 -0.28
C ASN A 17 -8.03 -18.02 -1.46
N LEU A 18 -6.81 -17.49 -1.48
CA LEU A 18 -6.31 -16.69 -2.60
C LEU A 18 -6.23 -17.53 -3.88
N ILE A 19 -5.63 -18.72 -3.82
CA ILE A 19 -5.51 -19.62 -4.97
C ILE A 19 -6.90 -20.06 -5.47
N TYR A 20 -7.81 -20.44 -4.57
CA TYR A 20 -9.19 -20.79 -4.91
C TYR A 20 -9.91 -19.62 -5.60
N PHE A 21 -9.75 -18.39 -5.11
CA PHE A 21 -10.30 -17.19 -5.73
C PHE A 21 -9.76 -16.95 -7.16
N PHE A 22 -8.46 -17.16 -7.38
CA PHE A 22 -7.86 -16.99 -8.71
C PHE A 22 -8.18 -18.14 -9.67
N ILE A 23 -8.31 -19.39 -9.19
CA ILE A 23 -8.59 -20.58 -10.00
C ILE A 23 -10.08 -20.70 -10.31
N LYS A 24 -10.96 -20.46 -9.34
CA LYS A 24 -12.42 -20.51 -9.53
C LYS A 24 -12.93 -19.18 -10.12
N ARG A 25 -12.49 -18.87 -11.34
CA ARG A 25 -13.18 -17.92 -12.22
C ARG A 25 -14.39 -18.63 -12.81
N GLU A 26 -15.46 -18.73 -12.02
CA GLU A 26 -16.77 -19.08 -12.56
C GLU A 26 -17.17 -17.96 -13.54
N GLN A 27 -17.48 -18.36 -14.77
CA GLN A 27 -17.81 -17.48 -15.88
C GLN A 27 -19.05 -16.64 -15.56
N GLU A 28 -18.86 -15.44 -15.05
CA GLU A 28 -19.81 -14.33 -15.22
C GLU A 28 -19.00 -13.07 -15.49
N GLU A 29 -19.05 -12.60 -16.75
CA GLU A 29 -18.72 -11.24 -17.21
C GLU A 29 -17.87 -10.42 -16.23
N SER A 30 -16.59 -10.75 -16.11
CA SER A 30 -15.74 -10.13 -15.09
C SER A 30 -15.55 -8.65 -15.41
N TYR A 31 -16.23 -7.79 -14.65
CA TYR A 31 -16.15 -6.32 -14.68
C TYR A 31 -14.72 -5.74 -14.52
N LEU A 32 -13.74 -6.60 -14.21
CA LEU A 32 -12.36 -6.23 -13.95
C LEU A 32 -11.46 -6.66 -15.10
N ASN A 33 -11.02 -5.67 -15.89
CA ASN A 33 -9.95 -5.86 -16.86
C ASN A 33 -8.68 -6.28 -16.09
N THR A 34 -8.33 -7.57 -16.18
CA THR A 34 -7.26 -8.18 -15.39
C THR A 34 -5.90 -7.55 -15.71
N THR A 35 -5.65 -7.19 -16.98
CA THR A 35 -4.45 -6.47 -17.39
C THR A 35 -4.37 -5.09 -16.72
N LEU A 36 -5.50 -4.41 -16.61
CA LEU A 36 -5.60 -3.11 -15.97
C LEU A 36 -5.33 -3.24 -14.44
N LEU A 37 -5.89 -4.25 -13.78
CA LEU A 37 -5.63 -4.51 -12.36
C LEU A 37 -4.15 -4.82 -12.08
N TYR A 38 -3.50 -5.65 -12.89
CA TYR A 38 -2.06 -5.93 -12.75
C TYR A 38 -1.21 -4.68 -12.90
N LYS A 39 -1.53 -3.81 -13.87
CA LYS A 39 -0.85 -2.51 -14.04
C LYS A 39 -1.00 -1.64 -12.78
N LEU A 40 -2.20 -1.57 -12.19
CA LEU A 40 -2.43 -0.81 -10.97
C LEU A 40 -1.59 -1.33 -9.81
N ILE A 41 -1.55 -2.65 -9.58
CA ILE A 41 -0.77 -3.27 -8.51
C ILE A 41 0.73 -2.95 -8.68
N ILE A 42 1.26 -3.09 -9.90
CA ILE A 42 2.67 -2.78 -10.20
C ILE A 42 2.96 -1.29 -9.92
N VAL A 43 2.10 -0.39 -10.38
CA VAL A 43 2.25 1.06 -10.17
C VAL A 43 2.22 1.40 -8.68
N LEU A 44 1.24 0.90 -7.93
CA LEU A 44 1.15 1.14 -6.48
C LEU A 44 2.37 0.58 -5.75
N SER A 45 2.85 -0.60 -6.13
CA SER A 45 4.03 -1.22 -5.52
C SER A 45 5.30 -0.40 -5.79
N ALA A 46 5.48 0.07 -7.03
CA ALA A 46 6.59 0.94 -7.40
C ALA A 46 6.53 2.28 -6.67
N LEU A 47 5.35 2.87 -6.49
CA LEU A 47 5.18 4.09 -5.72
C LEU A 47 5.47 3.87 -4.23
N ILE A 48 5.03 2.76 -3.63
CA ILE A 48 5.35 2.43 -2.24
C ILE A 48 6.87 2.37 -2.04
N LEU A 49 7.58 1.68 -2.93
CA LEU A 49 9.05 1.61 -2.89
C LEU A 49 9.69 2.99 -3.11
N GLY A 50 9.19 3.77 -4.08
CA GLY A 50 9.70 5.11 -4.39
C GLY A 50 9.56 6.08 -3.22
N PHE A 51 8.38 6.14 -2.59
CA PHE A 51 8.16 6.96 -1.40
C PHE A 51 8.95 6.45 -0.19
N ALA A 52 9.11 5.14 -0.02
CA ALA A 52 9.96 4.58 1.04
C ALA A 52 11.42 5.03 0.90
N CYS A 53 11.97 5.00 -0.33
CA CYS A 53 13.28 5.55 -0.63
C CYS A 53 13.34 7.06 -0.36
N LEU A 54 12.32 7.81 -0.79
CA LEU A 54 12.25 9.26 -0.56
C LEU A 54 12.31 9.59 0.94
N TYR A 55 11.50 8.93 1.77
CA TYR A 55 11.50 9.16 3.21
C TYR A 55 12.82 8.72 3.86
N TYR A 56 13.36 7.57 3.45
CA TYR A 56 14.64 7.10 3.97
C TYR A 56 15.78 8.08 3.63
N PHE A 57 15.82 8.62 2.41
CA PHE A 57 16.83 9.62 2.05
C PHE A 57 16.61 10.97 2.72
N LEU A 58 15.36 11.39 2.88
CA LEU A 58 15.02 12.61 3.62
C LEU A 58 15.46 12.51 5.10
N SER A 59 15.48 11.31 5.67
CA SER A 59 15.87 11.07 7.06
C SER A 59 17.34 11.34 7.37
N TYR A 60 18.20 11.47 6.35
CA TYR A 60 19.59 11.90 6.53
C TYR A 60 19.71 13.41 6.79
N PHE A 61 18.69 14.19 6.46
CA PHE A 61 18.70 15.65 6.60
C PHE A 61 17.82 16.14 7.75
N GLU A 62 16.72 15.43 8.03
CA GLU A 62 15.76 15.83 9.05
C GLU A 62 15.01 14.64 9.65
N VAL A 63 14.34 14.86 10.78
CA VAL A 63 13.40 13.88 11.32
C VAL A 63 12.18 13.81 10.40
N VAL A 64 11.85 12.62 9.91
CA VAL A 64 10.76 12.40 8.94
C VAL A 64 9.48 11.94 9.63
N ILE A 65 9.59 11.02 10.58
CA ILE A 65 8.45 10.47 11.33
C ILE A 65 8.74 10.45 12.83
N ARG A 66 7.69 10.59 13.63
CA ARG A 66 7.69 10.47 15.10
C ARG A 66 6.67 9.44 15.55
N VAL A 67 6.90 8.85 16.71
CA VAL A 67 6.01 7.82 17.28
C VAL A 67 4.75 8.46 17.86
N GLY A 68 3.58 8.06 17.34
CA GLY A 68 2.23 8.35 17.88
C GLY A 68 1.75 9.81 17.81
N ASP A 69 2.65 10.79 17.99
CA ASP A 69 2.33 12.21 18.08
C ASP A 69 3.41 13.06 17.35
N PRO A 70 3.05 14.22 16.75
CA PRO A 70 4.04 15.13 16.15
C PRO A 70 5.13 15.64 17.12
N LEU A 71 4.89 15.60 18.43
CA LEU A 71 5.84 15.93 19.50
C LEU A 71 6.46 14.68 20.14
N GLY A 72 6.05 13.49 19.72
CA GLY A 72 6.57 12.20 20.19
C GLY A 72 8.03 11.98 19.81
N GLU A 73 8.61 10.86 20.21
CA GLU A 73 10.02 10.57 19.96
C GLU A 73 10.32 10.41 18.46
N ALA A 74 11.49 10.91 18.04
CA ALA A 74 11.98 10.69 16.68
C ALA A 74 12.27 9.20 16.47
N VAL A 75 11.78 8.65 15.36
CA VAL A 75 12.02 7.25 15.03
C VAL A 75 13.41 7.10 14.43
N ASP A 76 14.16 6.11 14.90
CA ASP A 76 15.44 5.75 14.28
C ASP A 76 15.25 5.35 12.82
N PRO A 77 15.96 5.99 11.87
CA PRO A 77 15.80 5.69 10.45
C PRO A 77 16.11 4.24 10.10
N SER A 78 15.12 3.55 9.53
CA SER A 78 15.28 2.24 8.93
C SER A 78 14.47 2.18 7.66
N PHE A 79 15.07 1.63 6.59
CA PHE A 79 14.38 1.47 5.31
C PHE A 79 13.09 0.66 5.46
N LEU A 80 13.09 -0.39 6.29
CA LEU A 80 11.89 -1.20 6.53
C LEU A 80 10.80 -0.42 7.25
N THR A 81 11.17 0.48 8.18
CA THR A 81 10.22 1.37 8.86
C THR A 81 9.57 2.33 7.86
N TYR A 82 10.34 2.93 6.96
CA TYR A 82 9.80 3.81 5.92
C TYR A 82 9.02 3.06 4.84
N LEU A 83 9.38 1.81 4.54
CA LEU A 83 8.61 0.95 3.65
C LEU A 83 7.23 0.64 4.24
N TYR A 84 7.18 0.32 5.53
CA TYR A 84 5.92 0.14 6.26
C TYR A 84 5.08 1.43 6.28
N PHE A 85 5.67 2.56 6.69
CA PHE A 85 5.00 3.87 6.69
C PHE A 85 4.45 4.23 5.31
N SER A 86 5.25 4.01 4.25
CA SER A 86 4.85 4.23 2.87
C SER A 86 3.68 3.34 2.45
N GLY A 87 3.70 2.05 2.79
CA GLY A 87 2.61 1.12 2.50
C GLY A 87 1.30 1.51 3.19
N VAL A 88 1.35 1.78 4.50
CA VAL A 88 0.20 2.20 5.31
C VAL A 88 -0.39 3.53 4.83
N THR A 89 0.46 4.45 4.36
CA THR A 89 0.03 5.74 3.78
C THR A 89 -0.59 5.56 2.39
N MET A 90 0.07 4.83 1.48
CA MET A 90 -0.42 4.59 0.12
C MET A 90 -1.77 3.86 0.11
N LEU A 91 -1.93 2.88 0.99
CA LEU A 91 -3.17 2.10 1.08
C LEU A 91 -4.23 2.77 1.95
N SER A 92 -3.98 4.02 2.41
CA SER A 92 -4.90 4.81 3.24
C SER A 92 -5.33 4.09 4.52
N ILE A 93 -4.46 3.26 5.09
CA ILE A 93 -4.72 2.51 6.33
C ILE A 93 -4.51 3.44 7.54
N GLY A 94 -3.38 4.15 7.58
CA GLY A 94 -3.08 5.17 8.59
C GLY A 94 -3.27 4.74 10.05
N TYR A 95 -2.53 3.73 10.52
CA TYR A 95 -2.66 3.24 11.91
C TYR A 95 -2.39 4.30 13.00
N GLY A 96 -1.64 5.36 12.67
CA GLY A 96 -1.32 6.45 13.59
C GLY A 96 -0.13 6.16 14.52
N ASP A 97 0.55 5.03 14.32
CA ASP A 97 1.78 4.68 15.02
C ASP A 97 2.98 5.55 14.58
N PHE A 98 3.02 5.97 13.32
CA PHE A 98 3.98 6.92 12.79
C PHE A 98 3.31 8.18 12.23
N VAL A 99 3.76 9.34 12.71
CA VAL A 99 3.26 10.65 12.31
C VAL A 99 4.32 11.40 11.52
N PRO A 100 4.06 11.80 10.26
CA PRO A 100 5.02 12.57 9.48
C PRO A 100 5.19 13.99 10.04
N VAL A 101 6.44 14.44 10.08
CA VAL A 101 6.82 15.79 10.51
C VAL A 101 7.71 16.46 9.46
N ASN A 102 7.94 17.76 9.60
CA ASN A 102 8.72 18.55 8.64
C ASN A 102 8.20 18.40 7.19
N HIS A 103 9.09 18.29 6.21
CA HIS A 103 8.72 18.24 4.79
C HIS A 103 8.00 16.93 4.43
N ALA A 104 8.17 15.88 5.24
CA ALA A 104 7.49 14.59 5.07
C ALA A 104 5.95 14.73 5.05
N ARG A 105 5.38 15.75 5.72
CA ARG A 105 3.94 16.02 5.72
C ARG A 105 3.39 16.26 4.31
N LEU A 106 4.07 17.05 3.51
CA LEU A 106 3.64 17.36 2.15
C LEU A 106 3.68 16.09 1.27
N PHE A 107 4.77 15.33 1.36
CA PHE A 107 4.92 14.09 0.63
C PHE A 107 3.89 13.04 1.05
N ALA A 108 3.57 12.93 2.34
CA ALA A 108 2.56 12.01 2.84
C ALA A 108 1.15 12.35 2.30
N VAL A 109 0.79 13.63 2.23
CA VAL A 109 -0.50 14.06 1.63
C VAL A 109 -0.55 13.72 0.14
N ILE A 110 0.52 13.99 -0.61
CA ILE A 110 0.60 13.64 -2.03
C ILE A 110 0.49 12.12 -2.19
N GLN A 111 1.21 11.35 -1.37
CA GLN A 111 1.19 9.90 -1.41
C GLN A 111 -0.19 9.31 -1.12
N ALA A 112 -0.85 9.77 -0.05
CA ALA A 112 -2.21 9.33 0.29
C ALA A 112 -3.21 9.72 -0.82
N GLY A 113 -3.05 10.92 -1.40
CA GLY A 113 -3.84 11.35 -2.54
C GLY A 113 -3.68 10.42 -3.75
N LEU A 114 -2.45 10.05 -4.11
CA LEU A 114 -2.19 9.08 -5.19
C LEU A 114 -2.78 7.71 -4.87
N GLY A 115 -2.70 7.29 -3.61
CA GLY A 115 -3.26 6.03 -3.10
C GLY A 115 -4.75 5.88 -3.31
N ILE A 116 -5.50 6.98 -3.26
CA ILE A 116 -6.95 7.00 -3.51
C ILE A 116 -7.24 7.27 -4.99
N LEU A 117 -6.62 8.30 -5.57
CA LEU A 117 -6.97 8.78 -6.90
C LEU A 117 -6.61 7.79 -8.02
N LEU A 118 -5.49 7.05 -7.90
CA LEU A 118 -5.09 6.09 -8.92
C LEU A 118 -6.07 4.91 -9.03
N PRO A 119 -6.41 4.18 -7.94
CA PRO A 119 -7.46 3.16 -8.00
C PRO A 119 -8.80 3.69 -8.52
N THR A 120 -9.21 4.89 -8.10
CA THR A 120 -10.46 5.50 -8.59
C THR A 120 -10.42 5.77 -10.09
N ALA A 121 -9.35 6.38 -10.60
CA ALA A 121 -9.19 6.65 -12.02
C ALA A 121 -9.17 5.35 -12.85
N TYR A 122 -8.49 4.32 -12.32
CA TYR A 122 -8.47 2.98 -12.90
C TYR A 122 -9.87 2.35 -12.98
N PHE A 123 -10.66 2.46 -11.91
CA PHE A 123 -12.02 1.94 -11.87
C PHE A 123 -12.94 2.68 -12.85
N VAL A 124 -12.84 4.01 -12.92
CA VAL A 124 -13.58 4.83 -13.89
C VAL A 124 -13.22 4.44 -15.33
N GLN A 125 -11.94 4.23 -15.62
CA GLN A 125 -11.50 3.79 -16.95
C GLN A 125 -12.05 2.42 -17.30
N ALA A 126 -12.02 1.45 -16.37
CA ALA A 126 -12.55 0.10 -16.59
C ALA A 126 -14.03 0.11 -16.96
N ILE A 127 -14.83 0.98 -16.32
CA ILE A 127 -16.25 1.16 -16.65
C ILE A 127 -16.42 1.87 -17.99
N ALA A 128 -15.64 2.93 -18.25
CA ALA A 128 -15.77 3.74 -19.47
C ALA A 128 -15.41 2.95 -20.74
N SER A 129 -14.35 2.13 -20.71
CA SER A 129 -13.92 1.31 -21.86
C SER A 129 -14.97 0.30 -22.32
N ARG A 130 -15.91 -0.06 -21.45
CA ARG A 130 -17.01 -0.96 -21.79
C ARG A 130 -18.15 -0.26 -22.54
N LYS A 131 -18.34 1.05 -22.36
CA LYS A 131 -19.43 1.79 -23.02
C LYS A 131 -19.14 2.10 -24.50
N SER A 132 -17.90 1.90 -24.93
CA SER A 132 -17.43 2.08 -26.31
C SER A 132 -17.37 0.80 -27.13
N GLU A 133 -17.63 -0.36 -26.52
CA GLU A 133 -17.86 -1.66 -27.19
C GLU A 133 -19.36 -1.97 -27.23
#